data_AF-A0A0D6P8U9-F1
#
_entry.id   AF-A0A0D6P8U9-F1
#
_cell.length_a   1.000
_cell.length_b   1.000
_cell.length_c   1.000
_cell.angle_alpha   90.00
_cell.angle_beta   90.00
_cell.angle_gamma   90.00
#
_symmetry.space_group_name_H-M   'P 1'
#
loop_
_entity.id
_entity.type
_entity.pdbx_description
1 polymer ?
#
loop_
_entity_poly.entity_id
_entity_poly.type
_entity_poly.pdbx_seq_one_letter_code
_entity_poly.pdbx_strand_id
1 'polypeptide(L)'
;MLAAFLLVRGRFPGRALLDALAHLPLVLPPVVVGWLLLLIFGRNGAVGAWLDAWFGIRLVFTRAGAVLACAVMVFPLMLRAVRLSLEGIDPGLEQAARTLGAGWLDRFVTIVLPLAAPGILVAAVVGFAASLGEFGAVITFAANIPGQTQTLPLAIYTALQSPGGEATAARLSVVAVVLALAGLLLAEALGRRLRVRLGR
;
A
#
# COMPACT_ATOMS: atom_id res chain seq x y z
N MET A 1 -5.07 -6.98 -4.51
CA MET A 1 -5.66 -8.21 -5.09
C MET A 1 -6.36 -7.95 -6.42
N LEU A 2 -7.46 -7.17 -6.45
CA LEU A 2 -8.23 -6.95 -7.69
C LEU A 2 -7.40 -6.38 -8.84
N ALA A 3 -6.57 -5.37 -8.59
CA ALA A 3 -5.65 -4.83 -9.60
C ALA A 3 -4.69 -5.88 -10.14
N ALA A 4 -4.10 -6.71 -9.26
CA ALA A 4 -3.22 -7.81 -9.64
C ALA A 4 -3.98 -8.84 -10.49
N PHE A 5 -5.19 -9.23 -10.08
CA PHE A 5 -6.03 -10.17 -10.80
C PHE A 5 -6.39 -9.65 -12.21
N LEU A 6 -6.81 -8.39 -12.32
CA LEU A 6 -7.11 -7.73 -13.58
C LEU A 6 -5.87 -7.68 -14.49
N LEU A 7 -4.71 -7.33 -13.94
CA LEU A 7 -3.46 -7.26 -14.71
C LEU A 7 -2.90 -8.63 -15.09
N VAL A 8 -3.20 -9.71 -14.36
CA VAL A 8 -2.74 -11.07 -14.69
C VAL A 8 -3.70 -11.76 -15.65
N ARG A 9 -5.00 -11.76 -15.33
CA ARG A 9 -6.03 -12.53 -16.05
C ARG A 9 -6.73 -11.72 -17.15
N GLY A 10 -6.73 -10.38 -17.07
CA GLY A 10 -7.40 -9.50 -18.02
C GLY A 10 -6.69 -9.40 -19.37
N ARG A 11 -7.50 -9.38 -20.44
CA ARG A 11 -7.08 -9.08 -21.82
C ARG A 11 -7.93 -7.92 -22.33
N PHE A 12 -7.41 -6.70 -22.24
CA PHE A 12 -8.11 -5.48 -22.68
C PHE A 12 -7.12 -4.45 -23.24
N PRO A 13 -7.54 -3.60 -24.20
CA PRO A 13 -6.70 -2.52 -24.70
C PRO A 13 -6.39 -1.52 -23.57
N GLY A 14 -5.13 -1.11 -23.43
CA GLY A 14 -4.69 -0.20 -22.35
C GLY A 14 -4.13 -0.89 -21.10
N ARG A 15 -4.05 -2.23 -21.06
CA ARG A 15 -3.41 -2.97 -19.95
C ARG A 15 -1.98 -2.49 -19.65
N ALA A 16 -1.18 -2.21 -20.68
CA ALA A 16 0.19 -1.72 -20.51
C ALA A 16 0.24 -0.34 -19.84
N LEU A 17 -0.70 0.55 -20.19
CA LEU A 17 -0.81 1.86 -19.55
C LEU A 17 -1.23 1.71 -18.09
N LEU A 18 -2.19 0.84 -17.79
CA LEU A 18 -2.60 0.58 -16.40
C LEU A 18 -1.44 0.01 -15.58
N ASP A 19 -0.66 -0.92 -16.15
CA ASP A 19 0.52 -1.50 -15.48
C ASP A 19 1.58 -0.40 -15.23
N ALA A 20 1.83 0.46 -16.21
CA ALA A 20 2.75 1.60 -16.07
C ALA A 20 2.28 2.58 -14.98
N LEU A 21 1.00 2.96 -14.96
CA LEU A 21 0.43 3.85 -13.95
C LEU A 21 0.49 3.25 -12.55
N ALA A 22 0.25 1.95 -12.41
CA ALA A 22 0.34 1.24 -11.15
C ALA A 22 1.77 1.20 -10.58
N HIS A 23 2.78 1.20 -11.45
CA HIS A 23 4.20 1.19 -11.08
C HIS A 23 4.81 2.59 -10.99
N LEU A 24 4.11 3.62 -11.46
CA LEU A 24 4.58 5.00 -11.50
C LEU A 24 5.10 5.52 -10.16
N PRO A 25 4.46 5.24 -8.99
CA PRO A 25 4.95 5.71 -7.70
C PRO A 25 6.35 5.19 -7.32
N LEU A 26 6.76 4.04 -7.88
CA LEU A 26 8.08 3.47 -7.62
C LEU A 26 9.21 4.22 -8.35
N VAL A 27 8.89 4.89 -9.46
CA VAL A 27 9.86 5.57 -10.32
C VAL A 27 9.95 7.06 -10.01
N LEU A 28 8.84 7.67 -9.60
CA LEU A 28 8.79 9.10 -9.30
C LEU A 28 9.39 9.41 -7.93
N PRO A 29 10.03 10.59 -7.77
CA PRO A 29 10.39 11.09 -6.44
C PRO A 29 9.13 11.17 -5.54
N PRO A 30 9.19 10.73 -4.26
CA PRO A 30 8.01 10.72 -3.39
C PRO A 30 7.33 12.08 -3.23
N VAL A 31 8.11 13.17 -3.27
CA VAL A 31 7.59 14.56 -3.23
C VAL A 31 6.71 14.85 -4.44
N VAL A 32 7.08 14.37 -5.64
CA VAL A 32 6.28 14.53 -6.86
C VAL A 32 4.95 13.76 -6.71
N VAL A 33 5.00 12.55 -6.17
CA VAL A 33 3.77 11.77 -5.90
C VAL A 33 2.87 12.51 -4.92
N GLY A 34 3.41 13.03 -3.81
CA GLY A 34 2.65 13.82 -2.85
C GLY A 34 2.03 15.09 -3.47
N TRP A 35 2.75 15.77 -4.36
CA TRP A 35 2.23 16.92 -5.09
C TRP A 35 1.10 16.55 -6.07
N LEU A 36 1.23 15.43 -6.80
CA LEU A 36 0.15 14.92 -7.64
C LEU A 36 -1.09 14.56 -6.81
N LEU A 37 -0.91 13.98 -5.62
CA LEU A 37 -2.01 13.72 -4.70
C LEU A 37 -2.68 15.02 -4.25
N LEU A 38 -1.94 16.10 -3.99
CA LEU A 38 -2.52 17.42 -3.69
C LEU A 38 -3.35 17.95 -4.87
N LEU A 39 -2.89 17.79 -6.11
CA LEU A 39 -3.65 18.23 -7.28
C LEU A 39 -4.96 17.45 -7.46
N ILE A 40 -4.94 16.15 -7.17
CA ILE A 40 -6.10 15.27 -7.36
C ILE A 40 -7.10 15.40 -6.20
N PHE A 41 -6.61 15.35 -4.97
CA PHE A 41 -7.41 15.27 -3.74
C PHE A 41 -7.49 16.59 -2.95
N GLY A 42 -6.83 17.64 -3.40
CA GLY A 42 -6.98 18.98 -2.85
C GLY A 42 -8.37 19.55 -3.06
N ARG A 43 -8.65 20.67 -2.38
CA ARG A 43 -9.97 21.32 -2.40
C ARG A 43 -10.45 21.70 -3.80
N ASN A 44 -9.52 22.05 -4.70
CA ASN A 44 -9.80 22.39 -6.09
C ASN A 44 -9.54 21.21 -7.05
N GLY A 45 -9.14 20.05 -6.54
CA GLY A 45 -8.89 18.86 -7.33
C GLY A 45 -10.20 18.18 -7.71
N ALA A 46 -10.24 17.55 -8.89
CA ALA A 46 -11.47 16.91 -9.39
C ALA A 46 -12.04 15.87 -8.42
N VAL A 47 -11.17 15.07 -7.78
CA VAL A 47 -11.59 14.03 -6.83
C VAL A 47 -11.83 14.61 -5.44
N GLY A 48 -10.95 15.50 -4.98
CA GLY A 48 -11.08 16.15 -3.67
C GLY A 48 -12.35 17.00 -3.54
N ALA A 49 -12.64 17.82 -4.54
CA ALA A 49 -13.86 18.64 -4.58
C ALA A 49 -15.13 17.78 -4.60
N TRP A 50 -15.11 16.69 -5.37
CA TRP A 50 -16.23 15.74 -5.42
C TRP A 50 -16.45 15.03 -4.07
N LEU A 51 -15.38 14.56 -3.41
CA LEU A 51 -15.46 13.92 -2.10
C LEU A 51 -15.98 14.86 -1.01
N ASP A 52 -15.55 16.13 -1.00
CA ASP A 52 -16.03 17.14 -0.03
C ASP A 52 -17.50 17.48 -0.30
N ALA A 53 -17.90 17.65 -1.57
CA ALA A 53 -19.27 18.03 -1.93
C ALA A 53 -20.31 16.94 -1.63
N TRP A 54 -19.99 15.66 -1.87
CA TRP A 54 -20.95 14.56 -1.72
C TRP A 54 -20.86 13.87 -0.36
N PHE A 55 -19.67 13.79 0.24
CA PHE A 55 -19.45 13.02 1.47
C PHE A 55 -18.86 13.87 2.61
N GLY A 56 -18.51 15.14 2.38
CA GLY A 56 -17.83 15.97 3.38
C GLY A 56 -16.43 15.47 3.76
N ILE A 57 -15.80 14.65 2.91
CA ILE A 57 -14.51 14.02 3.19
C ILE A 57 -13.38 14.90 2.63
N ARG A 58 -12.46 15.29 3.52
CA ARG A 58 -11.21 15.99 3.14
C ARG A 58 -10.03 15.12 3.50
N LEU A 59 -9.13 14.91 2.53
CA LEU A 59 -7.95 14.06 2.72
C LEU A 59 -6.68 14.87 2.97
N VAL A 60 -6.54 16.03 2.32
CA VAL A 60 -5.38 16.90 2.51
C VAL A 60 -5.27 17.36 3.97
N PHE A 61 -4.05 17.29 4.51
CA PHE A 61 -3.74 17.61 5.92
C PHE A 61 -4.45 16.74 6.97
N THR A 62 -4.89 15.54 6.61
CA THR A 62 -5.54 14.61 7.56
C THR A 62 -4.76 13.30 7.74
N ARG A 63 -5.07 12.59 8.83
CA ARG A 63 -4.56 11.22 9.07
C ARG A 63 -4.91 10.27 7.93
N ALA A 64 -6.15 10.35 7.43
CA ALA A 64 -6.59 9.55 6.30
C ALA A 64 -5.78 9.86 5.03
N GLY A 65 -5.43 11.13 4.82
CA GLY A 65 -4.53 11.53 3.73
C GLY A 65 -3.12 10.98 3.87
N ALA A 66 -2.56 10.99 5.08
CA ALA A 66 -1.26 10.36 5.34
C ALA A 66 -1.29 8.86 5.02
N VAL A 67 -2.36 8.15 5.44
CA VAL A 67 -2.57 6.73 5.09
C VAL A 67 -2.67 6.53 3.59
N LEU A 68 -3.39 7.40 2.87
CA LEU A 68 -3.50 7.34 1.41
C LEU A 68 -2.14 7.54 0.73
N ALA A 69 -1.36 8.52 1.16
CA ALA A 69 -0.02 8.76 0.62
C ALA A 69 0.88 7.54 0.80
N CYS A 70 0.90 6.96 2.01
CA CYS A 70 1.62 5.71 2.25
C CYS A 70 1.11 4.58 1.35
N ALA A 71 -0.22 4.39 1.24
CA ALA A 71 -0.82 3.35 0.43
C ALA A 71 -0.41 3.44 -1.04
N VAL A 72 -0.40 4.65 -1.62
CA VAL A 72 0.01 4.88 -3.02
C VAL A 72 1.48 4.55 -3.22
N MET A 73 2.35 4.94 -2.29
CA MET A 73 3.78 4.68 -2.39
C MET A 73 4.11 3.18 -2.28
N VAL A 74 3.44 2.45 -1.39
CA VAL A 74 3.70 1.02 -1.20
C VAL A 74 2.94 0.11 -2.17
N PHE A 75 1.89 0.63 -2.82
CA PHE A 75 1.06 -0.10 -3.77
C PHE A 75 1.83 -0.90 -4.82
N PRO A 76 2.83 -0.36 -5.56
CA PRO A 76 3.56 -1.13 -6.56
C PRO A 76 4.29 -2.35 -5.99
N LEU A 77 4.85 -2.22 -4.78
CA LEU A 77 5.52 -3.33 -4.10
C LEU A 77 4.52 -4.42 -3.70
N MET A 78 3.37 -4.01 -3.14
CA MET A 78 2.27 -4.92 -2.80
C MET A 78 1.71 -5.61 -4.05
N LEU A 79 1.53 -4.87 -5.14
CA LEU A 79 1.01 -5.37 -6.40
C LEU A 79 1.90 -6.48 -6.95
N ARG A 80 3.22 -6.29 -6.95
CA ARG A 80 4.20 -7.27 -7.40
C ARG A 80 4.13 -8.57 -6.59
N ALA A 81 4.05 -8.47 -5.26
CA ALA A 81 3.96 -9.63 -4.37
C ALA A 81 2.69 -10.46 -4.64
N VAL A 82 1.54 -9.81 -4.80
CA VAL A 82 0.28 -10.51 -5.13
C VAL A 82 0.33 -11.12 -6.53
N ARG A 83 0.88 -10.39 -7.51
CA ARG A 83 1.00 -10.84 -8.91
C ARG A 83 1.81 -12.13 -9.03
N LEU A 84 2.97 -12.20 -8.36
CA LEU A 84 3.80 -13.41 -8.34
C LEU A 84 3.04 -14.64 -7.80
N SER A 85 2.22 -14.45 -6.76
CA SER A 85 1.40 -15.54 -6.23
C SER A 85 0.26 -15.94 -7.17
N LEU A 86 -0.34 -14.99 -7.88
CA LEU A 86 -1.42 -15.23 -8.83
C LEU A 86 -0.94 -15.95 -10.11
N GLU A 87 0.26 -15.61 -10.58
CA GLU A 87 0.89 -16.24 -11.74
C GLU A 87 1.26 -17.71 -11.47
N GLY A 88 1.51 -18.07 -10.21
CA GLY A 88 1.72 -19.45 -9.78
C GLY A 88 0.44 -20.31 -9.66
N ILE A 89 -0.76 -19.73 -9.87
CA ILE A 89 -2.03 -20.48 -9.84
C ILE A 89 -2.31 -21.04 -11.24
N ASP A 90 -2.43 -22.36 -11.35
CA ASP A 90 -2.79 -23.05 -12.58
C ASP A 90 -4.14 -22.51 -13.13
N PRO A 91 -4.15 -21.89 -14.33
CA PRO A 91 -5.39 -21.47 -14.99
C PRO A 91 -6.40 -22.61 -15.21
N GLY A 92 -5.94 -23.87 -15.27
CA GLY A 92 -6.77 -25.06 -15.43
C GLY A 92 -7.80 -25.24 -14.31
N LEU A 93 -7.49 -24.85 -13.08
CA LEU A 93 -8.42 -24.91 -11.95
C LEU A 93 -9.64 -24.00 -12.18
N GLU A 94 -9.41 -22.78 -12.66
CA GLU A 94 -10.49 -21.83 -12.99
C GLU A 94 -11.31 -22.27 -14.21
N GLN A 95 -10.68 -22.99 -15.15
CA GLN A 95 -11.35 -23.54 -16.34
C GLN A 95 -12.23 -24.74 -15.98
N ALA A 96 -11.73 -25.67 -15.17
CA ALA A 96 -12.48 -26.83 -14.69
C ALA A 96 -13.69 -26.41 -13.83
N ALA A 97 -13.51 -25.43 -12.94
CA ALA A 97 -14.64 -24.91 -12.17
C ALA A 97 -15.70 -24.25 -13.09
N ARG A 98 -15.26 -23.59 -14.17
CA ARG A 98 -16.18 -22.99 -15.14
C ARG A 98 -16.98 -24.05 -15.91
N THR A 99 -16.39 -25.20 -16.23
CA THR A 99 -17.14 -26.30 -16.89
C THR A 99 -18.16 -26.94 -15.97
N LEU A 100 -17.95 -26.87 -14.65
CA LEU A 100 -18.92 -27.28 -13.62
C LEU A 100 -20.01 -26.22 -13.33
N GLY A 101 -20.04 -25.12 -14.09
CA GLY A 101 -21.04 -24.05 -13.93
C GLY A 101 -20.69 -22.97 -12.92
N ALA A 102 -19.48 -22.99 -12.32
CA ALA A 102 -19.07 -21.98 -11.36
C ALA A 102 -18.94 -20.59 -12.02
N GLY A 103 -19.65 -19.61 -11.46
CA GLY A 103 -19.59 -18.22 -11.90
C GLY A 103 -18.22 -17.56 -11.66
N TRP A 104 -18.05 -16.31 -12.12
CA TRP A 104 -16.81 -15.58 -11.88
C TRP A 104 -16.55 -15.30 -10.39
N LEU A 105 -17.58 -14.84 -9.66
CA LEU A 105 -17.47 -14.54 -8.22
C LEU A 105 -17.12 -15.79 -7.41
N ASP A 106 -17.77 -16.91 -7.70
CA ASP A 106 -17.49 -18.20 -7.07
C ASP A 106 -16.02 -18.56 -7.25
N ARG A 107 -15.56 -18.72 -8.51
CA ARG A 107 -14.16 -19.07 -8.81
C ARG A 107 -13.15 -18.11 -8.17
N PHE A 108 -13.46 -16.82 -8.15
CA PHE A 108 -12.60 -15.84 -7.52
C PHE A 108 -12.46 -16.07 -6.00
N VAL A 109 -13.57 -16.33 -5.31
CA VAL A 109 -13.60 -16.49 -3.85
C VAL A 109 -13.16 -17.88 -3.41
N THR A 110 -13.49 -18.94 -4.15
CA THR A 110 -13.25 -20.33 -3.76
C THR A 110 -11.91 -20.88 -4.25
N ILE A 111 -11.36 -20.34 -5.34
CA ILE A 111 -10.10 -20.83 -5.94
C ILE A 111 -9.02 -19.76 -5.88
N VAL A 112 -9.25 -18.61 -6.51
CA VAL A 112 -8.21 -17.61 -6.72
C VAL A 112 -7.78 -16.97 -5.40
N LEU A 113 -8.72 -16.50 -4.59
CA LEU A 113 -8.44 -15.79 -3.35
C LEU A 113 -7.71 -16.68 -2.31
N PRO A 114 -8.13 -17.94 -2.05
CA PRO A 114 -7.43 -18.81 -1.10
C PRO A 114 -6.04 -19.20 -1.59
N LEU A 115 -5.89 -19.52 -2.89
CA LEU A 115 -4.59 -19.88 -3.45
C LEU A 115 -3.63 -18.68 -3.56
N ALA A 116 -4.15 -17.46 -3.68
CA ALA A 116 -3.36 -16.22 -3.66
C ALA A 116 -3.08 -15.70 -2.24
N ALA A 117 -3.71 -16.27 -1.20
CA ALA A 117 -3.60 -15.79 0.18
C ALA A 117 -2.14 -15.66 0.66
N PRO A 118 -1.20 -16.60 0.37
CA PRO A 118 0.20 -16.44 0.74
C PRO A 118 0.84 -15.19 0.13
N GLY A 119 0.52 -14.87 -1.13
CA GLY A 119 0.98 -13.65 -1.80
C GLY A 119 0.37 -12.38 -1.22
N ILE A 120 -0.90 -12.41 -0.83
CA ILE A 120 -1.58 -11.30 -0.16
C ILE A 120 -0.92 -11.01 1.20
N LEU A 121 -0.57 -12.05 1.96
CA LEU A 121 0.17 -11.89 3.21
C LEU A 121 1.53 -11.27 2.98
N VAL A 122 2.32 -11.80 2.02
CA VAL A 122 3.63 -11.23 1.68
C VAL A 122 3.47 -9.76 1.27
N ALA A 123 2.45 -9.44 0.47
CA ALA A 123 2.15 -8.06 0.11
C ALA A 123 1.82 -7.19 1.32
N ALA A 124 1.04 -7.69 2.29
CA ALA A 124 0.75 -6.96 3.52
C ALA A 124 2.00 -6.70 4.36
N VAL A 125 2.90 -7.68 4.49
CA VAL A 125 4.18 -7.55 5.19
C VAL A 125 5.07 -6.52 4.51
N VAL A 126 5.25 -6.63 3.19
CA VAL A 126 6.06 -5.70 2.39
C VAL A 126 5.48 -4.29 2.45
N GLY A 127 4.16 -4.16 2.32
CA GLY A 127 3.47 -2.87 2.41
C GLY A 127 3.64 -2.21 3.77
N PHE A 128 3.49 -2.99 4.85
CA PHE A 128 3.74 -2.50 6.22
C PHE A 128 5.19 -2.02 6.37
N ALA A 129 6.17 -2.87 6.04
CA ALA A 129 7.59 -2.55 6.17
C ALA A 129 7.98 -1.29 5.37
N ALA A 130 7.52 -1.19 4.12
CA ALA A 130 7.79 -0.04 3.27
C ALA A 130 7.12 1.24 3.79
N SER A 131 5.90 1.15 4.35
CA SER A 131 5.16 2.31 4.85
C SER A 131 5.78 2.95 6.10
N LEU A 132 6.56 2.19 6.90
CA LEU A 132 7.23 2.72 8.10
C LEU A 132 8.28 3.78 7.76
N GLY A 133 8.89 3.67 6.58
CA GLY A 133 9.90 4.60 6.09
C GLY A 133 9.33 5.76 5.27
N GLU A 134 8.01 5.82 5.06
CA GLU A 134 7.42 6.84 4.20
C GLU A 134 7.52 8.24 4.82
N PHE A 135 8.01 9.17 4.00
CA PHE A 135 8.32 10.53 4.41
C PHE A 135 7.89 11.54 3.34
N GLY A 136 8.43 11.43 2.13
CA GLY A 136 8.34 12.50 1.13
C GLY A 136 6.93 12.71 0.57
N ALA A 137 6.18 11.63 0.32
CA ALA A 137 4.80 11.76 -0.13
C ALA A 137 3.90 12.29 1.00
N VAL A 138 4.13 11.81 2.23
CA VAL A 138 3.34 12.17 3.42
C VAL A 138 3.53 13.64 3.78
N ILE A 139 4.77 14.14 3.89
CA ILE A 139 5.03 15.55 4.24
C ILE A 139 4.43 16.50 3.20
N THR A 140 4.46 16.12 1.94
CA THR A 140 3.94 16.97 0.85
C THR A 140 2.40 16.99 0.87
N PHE A 141 1.74 15.84 1.05
CA PHE A 141 0.29 15.74 0.94
C PHE A 141 -0.47 15.99 2.26
N ALA A 142 0.06 15.50 3.37
CA ALA A 142 -0.57 15.55 4.69
C ALA A 142 0.08 16.56 5.64
N ALA A 143 1.16 17.24 5.22
CA ALA A 143 1.97 18.12 6.06
C ALA A 143 2.54 17.43 7.31
N ASN A 144 3.28 18.19 8.11
CA ASN A 144 3.82 17.73 9.40
C ASN A 144 3.11 18.46 10.54
N ILE A 145 1.93 17.98 10.92
CA ILE A 145 1.10 18.59 11.97
C ILE A 145 1.19 17.71 13.23
N PRO A 146 1.84 18.19 14.31
CA PRO A 146 1.95 17.44 15.57
C PRO A 146 0.58 17.01 16.11
N GLY A 147 0.49 15.77 16.58
CA GLY A 147 -0.76 15.18 17.09
C GLY A 147 -1.81 14.86 16.02
N GLN A 148 -1.59 15.23 14.75
CA GLN A 148 -2.51 14.94 13.66
C GLN A 148 -1.87 14.07 12.58
N THR A 149 -0.93 14.60 11.80
CA THR A 149 -0.35 13.94 10.62
C THR A 149 1.14 13.61 10.76
N GLN A 150 1.76 14.07 11.85
CA GLN A 150 3.16 13.78 12.14
C GLN A 150 3.40 12.28 12.33
N THR A 151 4.14 11.69 11.39
CA THR A 151 4.63 10.31 11.45
C THR A 151 5.99 10.26 12.18
N LEU A 152 6.44 9.05 12.54
CA LEU A 152 7.76 8.86 13.17
C LEU A 152 8.91 9.46 12.34
N PRO A 153 9.01 9.22 11.02
CA PRO A 153 10.02 9.88 10.18
C PRO A 153 9.96 11.41 10.25
N LEU A 154 8.74 11.98 10.25
CA LEU A 154 8.55 13.43 10.34
C LEU A 154 8.96 13.99 11.70
N ALA A 155 8.67 13.27 12.79
CA ALA A 155 9.08 13.67 14.13
C ALA A 155 10.61 13.65 14.28
N ILE A 156 11.28 12.62 13.75
CA ILE A 156 12.75 12.53 13.72
C ILE A 156 13.34 13.69 12.92
N TYR A 157 12.81 13.95 11.72
CA TYR A 157 13.25 15.06 10.88
C TYR A 157 13.07 16.42 11.55
N THR A 158 11.94 16.63 12.22
CA THR A 158 11.66 17.87 12.98
C THR A 158 12.64 18.05 14.13
N ALA A 159 12.95 16.98 14.86
CA ALA A 159 13.92 16.99 15.95
C ALA A 159 15.33 17.33 15.44
N LEU A 160 15.77 16.77 14.31
CA LEU A 160 17.07 17.07 13.71
C LEU A 160 17.21 18.53 13.26
N GLN A 161 16.11 19.17 12.85
CA GLN A 161 16.12 20.59 12.46
C GLN A 161 16.00 21.55 13.65
N SER A 162 15.78 21.03 14.86
CA SER A 162 15.64 21.84 16.07
C SER A 162 17.01 22.00 16.76
N PRO A 163 17.44 23.21 17.15
CA PRO A 163 18.67 23.39 17.91
C PRO A 163 18.68 22.54 19.19
N GLY A 164 19.71 21.72 19.37
CA GLY A 164 19.82 20.77 20.51
C GLY A 164 18.90 19.55 20.44
N GLY A 165 18.23 19.29 19.31
CA GLY A 165 17.28 18.20 19.15
C GLY A 165 17.89 16.81 18.91
N GLU A 166 19.22 16.69 18.84
CA GLU A 166 19.95 15.46 18.51
C GLU A 166 19.61 14.30 19.45
N ALA A 167 19.53 14.55 20.76
CA ALA A 167 19.16 13.55 21.75
C ALA A 167 17.72 13.05 21.56
N THR A 168 16.80 13.93 21.14
CA THR A 168 15.41 13.57 20.83
C THR A 168 15.33 12.79 19.54
N ALA A 169 16.06 13.20 18.50
CA ALA A 169 16.15 12.47 17.24
C ALA A 169 16.71 11.06 17.46
N ALA A 170 17.78 10.91 18.25
CA ALA A 170 18.37 9.61 18.59
C ALA A 170 17.36 8.69 19.29
N ARG A 171 16.65 9.20 20.31
CA ARG A 171 15.61 8.44 21.02
C ARG A 171 14.49 7.99 20.08
N LEU A 172 13.98 8.89 19.24
CA LEU A 172 12.92 8.57 18.28
C LEU A 172 13.40 7.55 17.22
N SER A 173 14.64 7.65 16.77
CA SER A 173 15.25 6.68 15.86
C SER A 173 15.37 5.29 16.47
N VAL A 174 15.77 5.17 17.74
CA VAL A 174 15.78 3.89 18.45
C VAL A 174 14.37 3.29 18.52
N VAL A 175 13.37 4.10 18.88
CA VAL A 175 11.96 3.66 18.89
C VAL A 175 11.52 3.20 17.51
N ALA A 176 11.86 3.93 16.45
CA ALA A 176 11.53 3.57 15.07
C ALA A 176 12.17 2.24 14.66
N VAL A 177 13.44 2.02 14.99
CA VAL A 177 14.15 0.75 14.72
C VAL A 177 13.50 -0.40 15.47
N VAL A 178 13.20 -0.25 16.76
CA VAL A 178 12.55 -1.29 17.56
C VAL A 178 11.17 -1.63 17.01
N LEU A 179 10.35 -0.62 16.68
CA LEU A 179 9.02 -0.83 16.10
C LEU A 179 9.08 -1.49 14.73
N ALA A 180 10.04 -1.09 13.88
CA ALA A 180 10.23 -1.69 12.57
C ALA A 180 10.66 -3.15 12.67
N LEU A 181 11.62 -3.47 13.53
CA LEU A 181 12.07 -4.84 13.78
C LEU A 181 10.94 -5.69 14.36
N ALA A 182 10.26 -5.22 15.40
CA ALA A 182 9.15 -5.94 16.01
C ALA A 182 8.02 -6.19 15.00
N GLY A 183 7.64 -5.16 14.24
CA GLY A 183 6.61 -5.27 13.22
C GLY A 183 6.99 -6.25 12.10
N LEU A 184 8.25 -6.23 11.63
CA LEU A 184 8.74 -7.16 10.61
C LEU A 184 8.77 -8.60 11.13
N LEU A 185 9.27 -8.83 12.34
CA LEU A 185 9.30 -10.16 12.96
C LEU A 185 7.89 -10.72 13.19
N LEU A 186 6.95 -9.88 13.65
CA LEU A 186 5.55 -10.27 13.81
C LEU A 186 4.92 -10.61 12.46
N ALA A 187 5.16 -9.79 11.44
CA ALA A 187 4.71 -10.01 10.09
C ALA A 187 5.23 -11.33 9.51
N GLU A 188 6.52 -11.64 9.68
CA GLU A 188 7.09 -12.93 9.28
C GLU A 188 6.51 -14.11 10.07
N ALA A 189 6.37 -13.99 11.39
CA ALA A 189 5.84 -15.04 12.24
C ALA A 189 4.38 -15.37 11.87
N LEU A 190 3.55 -14.35 11.64
CA LEU A 190 2.18 -14.52 11.15
C LEU A 190 2.14 -15.15 9.76
N GLY A 191 3.01 -14.70 8.86
CA GLY A 191 3.16 -15.27 7.51
C GLY A 191 3.53 -16.75 7.53
N ARG A 192 4.48 -17.15 8.38
CA ARG A 192 4.87 -18.56 8.56
C ARG A 192 3.71 -19.41 9.10
N ARG A 193 3.01 -18.92 10.14
CA ARG A 193 1.86 -19.64 10.72
C ARG A 193 0.72 -19.85 9.72
N LEU A 194 0.45 -18.86 8.85
CA LEU A 194 -0.59 -19.00 7.86
C LEU A 194 -0.20 -19.98 6.73
N ARG A 195 1.06 -19.99 6.30
CA ARG A 195 1.55 -20.98 5.32
C ARG A 195 1.37 -22.42 5.82
N VAL A 196 1.78 -22.68 7.06
CA VAL A 196 1.62 -23.99 7.71
C VAL A 196 0.14 -24.39 7.80
N ARG A 197 -0.77 -23.46 8.14
CA ARG A 197 -2.22 -23.73 8.19
C ARG A 197 -2.85 -23.99 6.81
N LEU A 198 -2.25 -23.47 5.74
CA LEU A 198 -2.69 -23.68 4.37
C LEU A 198 -2.14 -24.97 3.75
N GLY A 199 -1.49 -25.84 4.55
CA GLY A 199 -1.03 -27.16 4.11
C GLY A 199 0.19 -27.12 3.18
N ARG A 200 1.03 -26.09 3.31
CA ARG A 200 2.30 -25.96 2.57
C ARG A 200 3.47 -25.71 3.51
#